data_AF-A0A5N5KFR5-F1
#
_entry.id   AF-A0A5N5KFR5-F1
#
_cell.length_a   1.000
_cell.length_b   1.000
_cell.length_c   1.000
_cell.angle_alpha   90.00
_cell.angle_beta   90.00
_cell.angle_gamma   90.00
#
_symmetry.space_group_name_H-M   'P 1'
#
loop_
_entity.id
_entity.type
_entity.pdbx_description
1 polymer ?
#
loop_
_entity_poly.entity_id
_entity_poly.type
_entity_poly.pdbx_seq_one_letter_code
_entity_poly.pdbx_strand_id
1 'polypeptide(L)'
;MGSLVLRLAKLLKVRSPVTMPISSQGVGLQRSLTSCYSTASFNSDNEEGKNDKVEDEFDDLLGDKRESRFQGVDPRKGWEFRGVHRAIICGKVGQAPVQKILRNGRTVTIFTVGTGGMFDQRIIGSKDLPKPAQWHRIAVHNDSLGAYAVQQLAKSSSVYVEGDIEIRVYNDSISGEVKNIPEICVRRDGRIRLIRSGENVSNISFEDLSKPAVKIKNRFEDTARTICFSWLHASLGLFSSLLSLNSRVKKTMFLQVAVLLTLLSHMPALDACPKCGNMVVPYPLSTSDDCGNPRYRIYCNNGALEFLSAPGIYYRILSINPGAYKLVIRPPLIGKNTCYSSDLSVGGLKLDENLPFNISVRNTVMLFNCSDNILLSPLNCSSSSYCRQYEEIEEGSGCIGTLCCHFLKDSSMTSHRIRVRVGGCTAYTSVVDVQPKDPADAWNYGIELQWTSPY
;
A
#
# COMPACT_ATOMS: atom_id res chain seq x y z
N MET A 1 76.03 41.08 -9.61
CA MET A 1 75.28 41.38 -10.86
C MET A 1 73.84 41.75 -10.48
N GLY A 2 73.09 42.46 -11.33
CA GLY A 2 71.74 42.98 -11.00
C GLY A 2 70.72 41.86 -10.70
N SER A 3 69.67 42.06 -9.90
CA SER A 3 68.73 43.20 -9.74
C SER A 3 67.67 43.29 -10.85
N LEU A 4 66.41 42.96 -10.50
CA LEU A 4 65.26 43.90 -10.55
C LEU A 4 63.99 43.28 -9.92
N VAL A 5 62.93 44.08 -9.77
CA VAL A 5 61.68 43.79 -9.03
C VAL A 5 60.50 44.40 -9.79
N LEU A 6 59.30 43.77 -9.80
CA LEU A 6 57.97 44.42 -9.59
C LEU A 6 56.77 43.43 -9.60
N ARG A 7 55.86 43.58 -8.61
CA ARG A 7 54.37 43.78 -8.65
C ARG A 7 53.51 43.15 -9.80
N LEU A 8 52.21 42.82 -9.69
CA LEU A 8 51.05 42.93 -8.75
C LEU A 8 50.15 41.68 -9.02
N ALA A 9 49.00 41.36 -8.39
CA ALA A 9 48.42 41.45 -7.05
C ALA A 9 46.92 41.02 -7.18
N LYS A 10 46.40 40.21 -6.24
CA LYS A 10 44.97 40.00 -5.87
C LYS A 10 43.85 39.98 -6.93
N LEU A 11 43.02 38.93 -6.87
CA LEU A 11 41.59 39.08 -6.52
C LEU A 11 41.01 37.77 -5.95
N LEU A 12 39.91 37.88 -5.19
CA LEU A 12 39.24 36.79 -4.47
C LEU A 12 37.73 37.08 -4.31
N LYS A 13 36.97 36.05 -3.91
CA LYS A 13 35.79 36.08 -3.02
C LYS A 13 34.37 35.99 -3.64
N VAL A 14 33.76 34.81 -3.41
CA VAL A 14 32.34 34.50 -3.03
C VAL A 14 31.18 35.04 -3.89
N ARG A 15 30.15 34.20 -4.08
CA ARG A 15 28.84 34.58 -4.65
C ARG A 15 27.68 33.99 -3.83
N SER A 16 26.69 34.82 -3.48
CA SER A 16 25.39 34.47 -2.88
C SER A 16 24.33 35.53 -3.27
N PRO A 17 23.01 35.28 -3.15
CA PRO A 17 22.03 35.72 -4.17
C PRO A 17 20.98 36.77 -3.75
N VAL A 18 20.35 37.43 -4.75
CA VAL A 18 19.13 38.27 -4.58
C VAL A 18 18.18 38.17 -5.81
N THR A 19 16.99 37.59 -5.59
CA THR A 19 15.60 37.99 -5.91
C THR A 19 15.22 39.04 -7.01
N MET A 20 14.39 38.61 -8.00
CA MET A 20 13.31 39.37 -8.73
C MET A 20 13.70 40.56 -9.67
N PRO A 21 12.80 41.15 -10.52
CA PRO A 21 11.33 41.09 -10.58
C PRO A 21 10.67 40.90 -11.98
N ILE A 22 9.38 41.29 -12.09
CA ILE A 22 8.40 41.09 -13.19
C ILE A 22 8.22 42.38 -14.04
N SER A 23 7.96 42.26 -15.34
CA SER A 23 7.24 43.26 -16.17
C SER A 23 6.61 42.62 -17.43
N SER A 24 5.85 43.39 -18.24
CA SER A 24 4.87 42.89 -19.22
C SER A 24 4.86 43.66 -20.57
N GLN A 25 3.98 43.24 -21.51
CA GLN A 25 3.76 43.77 -22.88
C GLN A 25 4.87 43.43 -23.91
N GLY A 26 4.64 43.36 -25.23
CA GLY A 26 3.41 43.45 -26.04
C GLY A 26 3.74 43.70 -27.54
N VAL A 27 2.80 43.41 -28.48
CA VAL A 27 2.94 43.58 -29.96
C VAL A 27 3.91 42.57 -30.64
N GLY A 28 3.74 42.08 -31.88
CA GLY A 28 2.64 42.14 -32.85
C GLY A 28 3.09 41.69 -34.28
N LEU A 29 2.13 41.51 -35.21
CA LEU A 29 2.25 40.96 -36.59
C LEU A 29 2.74 39.49 -36.71
N GLN A 30 2.10 38.50 -37.36
CA GLN A 30 1.03 38.36 -38.39
C GLN A 30 1.53 38.04 -39.82
N ARG A 31 1.20 36.84 -40.30
CA ARG A 31 0.97 36.53 -41.73
C ARG A 31 -0.02 35.36 -41.88
N SER A 32 -0.85 35.42 -42.91
CA SER A 32 -1.93 34.47 -43.29
C SER A 32 -1.74 34.12 -44.79
N LEU A 33 -2.26 33.04 -45.41
CA LEU A 33 -3.68 32.82 -45.74
C LEU A 33 -4.01 31.40 -46.27
N THR A 34 -5.31 31.10 -46.20
CA THR A 34 -6.21 30.07 -46.80
C THR A 34 -5.86 29.25 -48.06
N SER A 35 -6.38 28.00 -48.10
CA SER A 35 -7.39 27.48 -49.08
C SER A 35 -7.96 26.14 -48.53
N CYS A 36 -9.27 25.84 -48.41
CA CYS A 36 -10.36 25.73 -49.40
C CYS A 36 -10.08 24.64 -50.47
N TYR A 37 -10.96 23.73 -50.87
CA TYR A 37 -12.44 23.70 -50.99
C TYR A 37 -12.98 22.28 -50.57
N SER A 38 -14.24 21.82 -50.63
CA SER A 38 -15.65 22.27 -50.90
C SER A 38 -16.59 21.13 -50.38
N THR A 39 -17.93 21.10 -50.44
CA THR A 39 -19.03 21.95 -50.97
C THR A 39 -20.19 21.92 -49.92
N ALA A 40 -21.50 22.21 -50.10
CA ALA A 40 -22.41 22.42 -51.23
C ALA A 40 -23.49 23.51 -50.92
N SER A 41 -24.62 23.52 -51.64
CA SER A 41 -25.70 24.53 -51.61
C SER A 41 -27.04 23.94 -51.08
N PHE A 42 -28.06 24.70 -50.67
CA PHE A 42 -28.74 25.80 -51.36
C PHE A 42 -29.25 26.96 -50.46
N ASN A 43 -29.33 28.16 -51.05
CA ASN A 43 -30.02 29.34 -50.52
C ASN A 43 -31.41 29.51 -51.18
N SER A 44 -32.24 30.35 -50.56
CA SER A 44 -33.17 31.25 -51.26
C SER A 44 -33.13 32.61 -50.56
N ASP A 45 -32.91 33.69 -51.31
CA ASP A 45 -32.60 35.02 -50.77
C ASP A 45 -33.86 35.88 -50.55
N ASN A 46 -33.81 36.89 -49.65
CA ASN A 46 -33.94 38.31 -50.04
C ASN A 46 -34.11 39.33 -48.88
N GLU A 47 -33.53 40.50 -49.15
CA GLU A 47 -33.92 41.88 -48.77
C GLU A 47 -33.90 42.38 -47.31
N GLU A 48 -33.85 43.73 -47.22
CA GLU A 48 -33.57 44.52 -46.02
C GLU A 48 -34.83 44.86 -45.22
N GLY A 49 -34.71 44.93 -43.89
CA GLY A 49 -35.76 45.39 -42.97
C GLY A 49 -35.17 46.21 -41.83
N LYS A 50 -35.83 47.32 -41.48
CA LYS A 50 -35.30 48.36 -40.57
C LYS A 50 -36.12 48.48 -39.28
N ASN A 51 -35.47 49.03 -38.25
CA ASN A 51 -36.00 49.62 -37.01
C ASN A 51 -35.95 48.75 -35.72
N ASP A 52 -35.22 49.30 -34.75
CA ASP A 52 -35.50 49.45 -33.32
C ASP A 52 -36.16 48.30 -32.52
N LYS A 53 -35.45 47.79 -31.49
CA LYS A 53 -35.65 48.26 -30.09
C LYS A 53 -34.82 47.56 -29.00
N VAL A 54 -34.51 48.34 -27.95
CA VAL A 54 -34.22 47.96 -26.55
C VAL A 54 -32.89 47.22 -26.29
N GLU A 55 -31.97 47.94 -25.65
CA GLU A 55 -30.90 47.41 -24.79
C GLU A 55 -31.42 47.33 -23.32
N ASP A 56 -30.55 47.11 -22.33
CA ASP A 56 -30.83 47.11 -20.87
C ASP A 56 -31.50 45.84 -20.27
N GLU A 57 -30.71 44.76 -20.25
CA GLU A 57 -30.18 44.16 -19.00
C GLU A 57 -31.06 44.17 -17.72
N PHE A 58 -31.57 43.01 -17.31
CA PHE A 58 -31.38 42.51 -15.94
C PHE A 58 -31.47 40.98 -15.83
N ASP A 59 -30.82 40.41 -14.82
CA ASP A 59 -30.62 38.97 -14.63
C ASP A 59 -31.80 38.21 -13.99
N ASP A 60 -31.75 36.88 -14.18
CA ASP A 60 -31.59 35.85 -13.13
C ASP A 60 -32.62 34.68 -13.12
N LEU A 61 -32.17 33.54 -12.60
CA LEU A 61 -32.84 32.24 -12.41
C LEU A 61 -33.49 31.58 -13.65
N LEU A 62 -32.71 30.71 -14.32
CA LEU A 62 -32.99 29.27 -14.29
C LEU A 62 -31.69 28.47 -14.19
N GLY A 63 -31.69 27.41 -13.39
CA GLY A 63 -30.45 26.77 -12.92
C GLY A 63 -29.69 25.96 -13.96
N ASP A 64 -28.36 26.11 -13.96
CA ASP A 64 -27.40 25.21 -14.62
C ASP A 64 -27.61 23.76 -14.14
N LYS A 65 -28.39 23.01 -14.92
CA LYS A 65 -28.50 21.55 -14.82
C LYS A 65 -27.16 20.96 -15.25
N ARG A 66 -26.19 20.93 -14.32
CA ARG A 66 -24.87 20.32 -14.48
C ARG A 66 -25.00 18.87 -14.89
N GLU A 67 -25.07 18.66 -16.19
CA GLU A 67 -25.12 17.34 -16.80
C GLU A 67 -23.80 16.65 -16.47
N SER A 68 -23.88 15.65 -15.59
CA SER A 68 -22.72 14.98 -15.02
C SER A 68 -22.02 14.18 -16.12
N ARG A 69 -21.12 14.87 -16.81
CA ARG A 69 -20.42 14.43 -18.03
C ARG A 69 -19.67 13.13 -17.74
N PHE A 70 -20.29 12.00 -18.07
CA PHE A 70 -19.72 10.67 -17.88
C PHE A 70 -18.30 10.66 -18.47
N GLN A 71 -17.32 10.38 -17.60
CA GLN A 71 -15.92 10.59 -17.91
C GLN A 71 -15.39 9.46 -18.81
N GLY A 72 -15.73 9.55 -20.09
CA GLY A 72 -15.39 8.56 -21.10
C GLY A 72 -13.88 8.37 -21.23
N VAL A 73 -13.47 7.11 -21.43
CA VAL A 73 -12.07 6.74 -21.68
C VAL A 73 -11.71 7.18 -23.09
N ASP A 74 -10.95 8.28 -23.22
CA ASP A 74 -10.42 8.78 -24.49
C ASP A 74 -9.30 7.84 -25.00
N PRO A 75 -9.50 7.09 -26.11
CA PRO A 75 -8.49 6.16 -26.60
C PRO A 75 -7.20 6.84 -27.04
N ARG A 76 -7.22 8.16 -27.29
CA ARG A 76 -6.05 8.95 -27.72
C ARG A 76 -5.16 9.38 -26.55
N LYS A 77 -5.64 9.32 -25.30
CA LYS A 77 -4.87 9.69 -24.09
C LYS A 77 -4.18 8.52 -23.39
N GLY A 78 -4.56 7.28 -23.72
CA GLY A 78 -3.88 6.07 -23.26
C GLY A 78 -3.64 6.03 -21.75
N TRP A 79 -2.36 5.97 -21.35
CA TRP A 79 -1.92 5.76 -19.96
C TRP A 79 -2.24 6.91 -18.98
N GLU A 80 -2.75 8.06 -19.44
CA GLU A 80 -3.14 9.16 -18.54
C GLU A 80 -4.42 8.88 -17.73
N PHE A 81 -5.23 7.89 -18.16
CA PHE A 81 -6.49 7.56 -17.47
C PHE A 81 -6.24 6.64 -16.27
N ARG A 82 -6.40 7.14 -15.04
CA ARG A 82 -6.28 6.34 -13.80
C ARG A 82 -7.50 5.43 -13.56
N GLY A 83 -7.71 4.47 -14.46
CA GLY A 83 -8.65 3.36 -14.25
C GLY A 83 -8.07 2.27 -13.34
N VAL A 84 -8.95 1.41 -12.80
CA VAL A 84 -8.56 0.20 -12.06
C VAL A 84 -8.74 -1.01 -12.98
N HIS A 85 -7.68 -1.79 -13.18
CA HIS A 85 -7.69 -3.07 -13.91
C HIS A 85 -7.20 -4.17 -12.96
N ARG A 86 -8.06 -5.14 -12.64
CA ARG A 86 -7.71 -6.25 -11.73
C ARG A 86 -8.63 -7.44 -11.98
N ALA A 87 -8.05 -8.62 -12.13
CA ALA A 87 -8.74 -9.91 -12.16
C ALA A 87 -8.43 -10.70 -10.89
N ILE A 88 -9.44 -11.43 -10.42
CA ILE A 88 -9.32 -12.44 -9.36
C ILE A 88 -9.97 -13.71 -9.92
N ILE A 89 -9.23 -14.83 -9.91
CA ILE A 89 -9.69 -16.13 -10.41
C ILE A 89 -9.46 -17.21 -9.35
N CYS A 90 -10.54 -17.92 -9.04
CA CYS A 90 -10.52 -19.18 -8.30
C CYS A 90 -10.92 -20.30 -9.27
N GLY A 91 -10.05 -21.27 -9.53
CA GLY A 91 -10.31 -22.33 -10.50
C GLY A 91 -9.32 -23.48 -10.44
N LYS A 92 -9.33 -24.37 -11.45
CA LYS A 92 -8.39 -25.49 -11.54
C LYS A 92 -7.41 -25.31 -12.69
N VAL A 93 -6.13 -25.62 -12.44
CA VAL A 93 -5.05 -25.56 -13.42
C VAL A 93 -5.25 -26.61 -14.52
N GLY A 94 -5.43 -26.18 -15.77
CA GLY A 94 -5.71 -27.07 -16.90
C GLY A 94 -4.47 -27.78 -17.46
N GLN A 95 -3.35 -27.08 -17.49
CA GLN A 95 -2.03 -27.56 -17.90
C GLN A 95 -0.99 -27.10 -16.89
N ALA A 96 0.01 -27.93 -16.59
CA ALA A 96 1.07 -27.58 -15.65
C ALA A 96 1.84 -26.33 -16.12
N PRO A 97 2.30 -25.44 -15.21
CA PRO A 97 2.91 -24.18 -15.64
C PRO A 97 4.23 -24.35 -16.38
N VAL A 98 4.38 -23.60 -17.47
CA VAL A 98 5.57 -23.63 -18.33
C VAL A 98 6.31 -22.30 -18.22
N GLN A 99 7.54 -22.33 -17.72
CA GLN A 99 8.46 -21.19 -17.81
C GLN A 99 8.98 -21.05 -19.24
N LYS A 100 9.02 -19.79 -19.71
CA LYS A 100 9.63 -19.41 -20.99
C LYS A 100 10.56 -18.22 -20.77
N ILE A 101 11.73 -18.25 -21.39
CA ILE A 101 12.66 -17.12 -21.41
C ILE A 101 12.24 -16.20 -22.57
N LEU A 102 12.04 -14.92 -22.29
CA LEU A 102 11.75 -13.90 -23.29
C LEU A 102 13.04 -13.41 -23.99
N ARG A 103 12.89 -12.76 -25.16
CA ARG A 103 14.00 -12.12 -25.90
C ARG A 103 14.79 -11.07 -25.10
N ASN A 104 14.24 -10.59 -23.98
CA ASN A 104 14.90 -9.64 -23.06
C ASN A 104 15.56 -10.33 -21.84
N GLY A 105 15.70 -11.66 -21.86
CA GLY A 105 16.33 -12.45 -20.80
C GLY A 105 15.47 -12.74 -19.56
N ARG A 106 14.29 -12.11 -19.41
CA ARG A 106 13.39 -12.36 -18.26
C ARG A 106 12.62 -13.66 -18.43
N THR A 107 12.27 -14.31 -17.33
CA THR A 107 11.37 -15.47 -17.37
C THR A 107 9.91 -15.02 -17.30
N VAL A 108 9.03 -15.78 -17.94
CA VAL A 108 7.57 -15.68 -17.77
C VAL A 108 7.02 -17.08 -17.62
N THR A 109 6.24 -17.31 -16.56
CA THR A 109 5.54 -18.59 -16.35
C THR A 109 4.13 -18.50 -16.90
N ILE A 110 3.71 -19.45 -17.72
CA ILE A 110 2.40 -19.44 -18.39
C ILE A 110 1.63 -20.70 -18.05
N PHE A 111 0.36 -20.56 -17.67
CA PHE A 111 -0.57 -21.67 -17.45
C PHE A 111 -2.02 -21.27 -17.78
N THR A 112 -2.92 -22.25 -17.79
CA THR A 112 -4.36 -22.04 -17.96
C THR A 112 -5.12 -22.40 -16.70
N VAL A 113 -6.16 -21.63 -16.37
CA VAL A 113 -7.08 -21.91 -15.26
C VAL A 113 -8.50 -22.04 -15.79
N GLY A 114 -9.13 -23.18 -15.53
CA GLY A 114 -10.53 -23.45 -15.83
C GLY A 114 -11.42 -23.04 -14.66
N THR A 115 -12.43 -22.22 -14.94
CA THR A 115 -13.52 -21.91 -14.01
C THR A 115 -14.83 -22.59 -14.45
N GLY A 116 -15.80 -22.68 -13.55
CA GLY A 116 -17.15 -23.13 -13.90
C GLY A 116 -17.82 -22.17 -14.87
N GLY A 117 -18.50 -22.70 -15.89
CA GLY A 117 -19.10 -21.91 -16.96
C GLY A 117 -20.25 -21.01 -16.51
N MET A 118 -20.37 -19.85 -17.15
CA MET A 118 -21.59 -19.04 -17.12
C MET A 118 -22.74 -19.82 -17.75
N PHE A 119 -23.91 -19.81 -17.09
CA PHE A 119 -25.13 -20.47 -17.57
C PHE A 119 -26.03 -19.45 -18.28
N ASP A 120 -26.31 -19.65 -19.57
CA ASP A 120 -27.20 -18.76 -20.31
C ASP A 120 -28.67 -19.07 -19.98
N GLN A 121 -29.23 -18.26 -19.07
CA GLN A 121 -30.61 -18.38 -18.58
C GLN A 121 -31.67 -18.18 -19.68
N ARG A 122 -31.30 -17.69 -20.87
CA ARG A 122 -32.21 -17.48 -22.01
C ARG A 122 -32.51 -18.77 -22.76
N ILE A 123 -31.65 -19.80 -22.63
CA ILE A 123 -31.88 -21.12 -23.21
C ILE A 123 -32.75 -21.91 -22.23
N ILE A 124 -34.05 -22.00 -22.53
CA ILE A 124 -35.02 -22.79 -21.74
C ILE A 124 -34.79 -24.28 -22.03
N GLY A 125 -33.76 -24.84 -21.39
CA GLY A 125 -33.38 -26.25 -21.43
C GLY A 125 -33.45 -26.92 -20.05
N SER A 126 -33.23 -28.24 -20.02
CA SER A 126 -33.18 -29.01 -18.77
C SER A 126 -32.05 -28.54 -17.85
N LYS A 127 -32.31 -28.54 -16.54
CA LYS A 127 -31.47 -27.92 -15.49
C LYS A 127 -30.08 -28.54 -15.35
N ASP A 128 -29.87 -29.71 -15.95
CA ASP A 128 -28.76 -30.64 -15.68
C ASP A 128 -27.70 -30.65 -16.80
N LEU A 129 -27.80 -29.76 -17.79
CA LEU A 129 -26.79 -29.62 -18.85
C LEU A 129 -25.43 -29.16 -18.29
N PRO A 130 -24.31 -29.79 -18.69
CA PRO A 130 -22.98 -29.46 -18.18
C PRO A 130 -22.53 -28.07 -18.62
N LYS A 131 -22.27 -27.18 -17.66
CA LYS A 131 -21.83 -25.80 -17.93
C LYS A 131 -20.43 -25.79 -18.55
N PRO A 132 -20.23 -25.25 -19.76
CA PRO A 132 -18.94 -25.30 -20.45
C PRO A 132 -17.87 -24.48 -19.72
N ALA A 133 -16.75 -25.12 -19.37
CA ALA A 133 -15.70 -24.49 -18.59
C ALA A 133 -15.05 -23.31 -19.33
N GLN A 134 -14.86 -22.19 -18.63
CA GLN A 134 -14.16 -21.01 -19.16
C GLN A 134 -12.67 -21.09 -18.87
N TRP A 135 -11.85 -20.96 -19.91
CA TRP A 135 -10.39 -21.10 -19.83
C TRP A 135 -9.69 -19.74 -19.85
N HIS A 136 -8.98 -19.44 -18.79
CA HIS A 136 -8.28 -18.17 -18.58
C HIS A 136 -6.77 -18.38 -18.72
N ARG A 137 -6.09 -17.53 -19.49
CA ARG A 137 -4.64 -17.58 -19.70
C ARG A 137 -3.94 -16.71 -18.66
N ILE A 138 -3.09 -17.32 -17.84
CA ILE A 138 -2.32 -16.62 -16.80
C ILE A 138 -0.87 -16.46 -17.29
N ALA A 139 -0.33 -15.25 -17.16
CA ALA A 139 1.05 -14.90 -17.49
C ALA A 139 1.74 -14.28 -16.25
N VAL A 140 2.72 -14.99 -15.69
CA VAL A 140 3.42 -14.57 -14.47
C VAL A 140 4.76 -13.94 -14.85
N HIS A 141 4.88 -12.64 -14.63
CA HIS A 141 6.07 -11.83 -14.95
C HIS A 141 7.01 -11.64 -13.75
N ASN A 142 6.63 -12.14 -12.57
CA ASN A 142 7.44 -12.13 -11.36
C ASN A 142 8.17 -13.47 -11.23
N ASP A 143 9.50 -13.45 -11.34
CA ASP A 143 10.32 -14.67 -11.36
C ASP A 143 10.12 -15.55 -10.09
N SER A 144 9.89 -14.93 -8.92
CA SER A 144 9.68 -15.68 -7.66
C SER A 144 8.32 -16.39 -7.61
N LEU A 145 7.24 -15.71 -8.06
CA LEU A 145 5.92 -16.32 -8.20
C LEU A 145 5.89 -17.34 -9.34
N GLY A 146 6.70 -17.15 -10.39
CA GLY A 146 6.87 -18.10 -11.48
C GLY A 146 7.58 -19.39 -11.05
N ALA A 147 8.62 -19.27 -10.22
CA ALA A 147 9.28 -20.41 -9.60
C ALA A 147 8.33 -21.16 -8.64
N TYR A 148 7.60 -20.44 -7.79
CA TYR A 148 6.56 -21.01 -6.92
C TYR A 148 5.49 -21.75 -7.73
N ALA A 149 4.99 -21.15 -8.82
CA ALA A 149 3.95 -21.75 -9.67
C ALA A 149 4.41 -23.09 -10.27
N VAL A 150 5.61 -23.16 -10.85
CA VAL A 150 6.17 -24.41 -11.40
C VAL A 150 6.41 -25.47 -10.31
N GLN A 151 6.83 -25.06 -9.10
CA GLN A 151 7.12 -25.99 -8.00
C GLN A 151 5.88 -26.52 -7.27
N GLN A 152 4.76 -25.76 -7.25
CA GLN A 152 3.61 -26.06 -6.38
C GLN A 152 2.28 -26.31 -7.12
N LEU A 153 2.16 -25.93 -8.41
CA LEU A 153 0.93 -26.12 -9.18
C LEU A 153 1.08 -27.29 -10.17
N ALA A 154 0.27 -28.33 -9.99
CA ALA A 154 0.14 -29.43 -10.92
C ALA A 154 -1.14 -29.29 -11.76
N LYS A 155 -1.29 -30.15 -12.78
CA LYS A 155 -2.57 -30.30 -13.49
C LYS A 155 -3.69 -30.68 -12.49
N SER A 156 -4.86 -30.05 -12.62
CA SER A 156 -6.02 -30.17 -11.72
C SER A 156 -5.87 -29.54 -10.33
N SER A 157 -4.72 -28.91 -10.00
CA SER A 157 -4.58 -28.13 -8.76
C SER A 157 -5.59 -26.99 -8.70
N SER A 158 -6.31 -26.86 -7.57
CA SER A 158 -7.12 -25.67 -7.28
C SER A 158 -6.22 -24.48 -6.95
N VAL A 159 -6.46 -23.32 -7.57
CA VAL A 159 -5.59 -22.15 -7.48
C VAL A 159 -6.39 -20.85 -7.32
N TYR A 160 -5.89 -19.95 -6.48
CA TYR A 160 -6.24 -18.53 -6.44
C TYR A 160 -5.19 -17.75 -7.23
N VAL A 161 -5.63 -16.93 -8.18
CA VAL A 161 -4.78 -16.03 -8.98
C VAL A 161 -5.36 -14.62 -8.93
N GLU A 162 -4.49 -13.63 -8.72
CA GLU A 162 -4.79 -12.22 -8.71
C GLU A 162 -3.76 -11.47 -9.57
N GLY A 163 -4.19 -10.53 -10.42
CA GLY A 163 -3.30 -9.74 -11.27
C GLY A 163 -4.05 -8.81 -12.23
N ASP A 164 -3.31 -8.22 -13.16
CA ASP A 164 -3.83 -7.24 -14.13
C ASP A 164 -4.56 -7.93 -15.29
N ILE A 165 -5.59 -7.30 -15.86
CA ILE A 165 -6.16 -7.73 -17.14
C ILE A 165 -5.44 -6.97 -18.25
N GLU A 166 -4.69 -7.68 -19.10
CA GLU A 166 -3.99 -7.10 -20.24
C GLU A 166 -4.39 -7.78 -21.56
N ILE A 167 -4.36 -7.04 -22.66
CA ILE A 167 -4.58 -7.60 -24.00
C ILE A 167 -3.23 -7.64 -24.73
N ARG A 168 -2.73 -8.85 -24.98
CA ARG A 168 -1.51 -9.05 -25.77
C ARG A 168 -1.86 -9.09 -27.25
N VAL A 169 -1.54 -8.00 -27.93
CA VAL A 169 -1.55 -7.87 -29.40
C VAL A 169 -0.33 -8.59 -29.97
N TYR A 170 -0.51 -9.42 -30.99
CA TYR A 170 0.60 -9.92 -31.82
C TYR A 170 0.11 -10.26 -33.23
N ASN A 171 0.98 -10.08 -34.23
CA ASN A 171 0.68 -10.52 -35.58
C ASN A 171 0.96 -12.02 -35.70
N ASP A 172 0.01 -12.78 -36.22
CA ASP A 172 0.20 -14.19 -36.55
C ASP A 172 1.12 -14.30 -37.78
N SER A 173 2.26 -14.97 -37.62
CA SER A 173 3.24 -15.11 -38.71
C SER A 173 2.78 -16.02 -39.85
N ILE A 174 1.64 -16.71 -39.71
CA ILE A 174 1.08 -17.62 -40.72
C ILE A 174 -0.07 -16.95 -41.48
N SER A 175 -0.98 -16.25 -40.79
CA SER A 175 -2.12 -15.56 -41.45
C SER A 175 -1.91 -14.06 -41.69
N GLY A 176 -0.84 -13.45 -41.16
CA GLY A 176 -0.60 -12.00 -41.23
C GLY A 176 -1.54 -11.16 -40.35
N GLU A 177 -2.50 -11.80 -39.68
CA GLU A 177 -3.59 -11.18 -38.93
C GLU A 177 -3.14 -10.67 -37.56
N VAL A 178 -3.65 -9.50 -37.15
CA VAL A 178 -3.41 -8.93 -35.81
C VAL A 178 -4.33 -9.59 -34.78
N LYS A 179 -3.77 -10.47 -33.92
CA LYS A 179 -4.52 -11.21 -32.92
C LYS A 179 -4.39 -10.59 -31.53
N ASN A 180 -5.55 -10.30 -30.94
CA ASN A 180 -5.70 -9.72 -29.61
C ASN A 180 -6.10 -10.83 -28.64
N ILE A 181 -5.18 -11.27 -27.77
CA ILE A 181 -5.49 -12.28 -26.75
C ILE A 181 -5.58 -11.61 -25.36
N PRO A 182 -6.70 -11.74 -24.62
CA PRO A 182 -6.78 -11.31 -23.23
C PRO A 182 -6.01 -12.28 -22.34
N GLU A 183 -5.16 -11.75 -21.47
CA GLU A 183 -4.30 -12.50 -20.56
C GLU A 183 -4.32 -11.84 -19.17
N ILE A 184 -4.18 -12.65 -18.11
CA ILE A 184 -4.12 -12.15 -16.74
C ILE A 184 -2.66 -12.12 -16.30
N CYS A 185 -2.13 -10.91 -16.16
CA CYS A 185 -0.73 -10.63 -15.95
C CYS A 185 -0.43 -10.45 -14.46
N VAL A 186 0.26 -11.42 -13.86
CA VAL A 186 0.71 -11.33 -12.48
C VAL A 186 2.06 -10.60 -12.45
N ARG A 187 2.02 -9.32 -12.06
CA ARG A 187 3.18 -8.41 -12.05
C ARG A 187 3.77 -8.17 -10.65
N ARG A 188 3.43 -7.08 -9.96
CA ARG A 188 4.11 -6.68 -8.71
C ARG A 188 3.32 -7.00 -7.44
N ASP A 189 2.03 -6.67 -7.48
CA ASP A 189 1.02 -6.73 -6.43
C ASP A 189 0.13 -7.99 -6.54
N GLY A 190 -0.01 -8.52 -7.75
CA GLY A 190 -0.70 -9.79 -8.03
C GLY A 190 -0.15 -10.99 -7.25
N ARG A 191 -1.02 -11.98 -7.02
CA ARG A 191 -0.81 -13.09 -6.07
C ARG A 191 -1.15 -14.44 -6.70
N ILE A 192 -0.46 -15.50 -6.30
CA ILE A 192 -0.73 -16.88 -6.75
C ILE A 192 -0.65 -17.82 -5.55
N ARG A 193 -1.70 -18.61 -5.30
CA ARG A 193 -1.79 -19.52 -4.14
C ARG A 193 -2.47 -20.84 -4.50
N LEU A 194 -1.85 -21.95 -4.11
CA LEU A 194 -2.47 -23.28 -4.14
C LEU A 194 -3.54 -23.40 -3.05
N ILE A 195 -4.75 -23.82 -3.40
CA ILE A 195 -5.84 -24.14 -2.47
C ILE A 195 -5.85 -25.65 -2.22
N ARG A 196 -5.76 -26.12 -0.97
CA ARG A 196 -5.76 -27.56 -0.68
C ARG A 196 -7.17 -28.10 -0.41
N SER A 197 -7.47 -29.27 -0.97
CA SER A 197 -8.76 -29.94 -0.78
C SER A 197 -8.84 -30.49 0.65
N GLY A 198 -9.56 -29.79 1.53
CA GLY A 198 -9.64 -30.06 2.97
C GLY A 198 -9.66 -28.79 3.82
N GLU A 199 -9.21 -27.65 3.27
CA GLU A 199 -9.35 -26.33 3.88
C GLU A 199 -10.75 -25.77 3.55
N ASN A 200 -11.54 -25.44 4.59
CA ASN A 200 -12.91 -24.98 4.42
C ASN A 200 -12.92 -23.56 3.85
N VAL A 201 -13.59 -23.33 2.71
CA VAL A 201 -13.55 -22.03 1.99
C VAL A 201 -14.12 -20.87 2.83
N SER A 202 -15.04 -21.16 3.76
CA SER A 202 -15.56 -20.21 4.76
C SER A 202 -14.52 -19.70 5.76
N ASN A 203 -13.41 -20.42 5.94
CA ASN A 203 -12.37 -20.12 6.93
C ASN A 203 -11.08 -19.59 6.29
N ILE A 204 -11.06 -19.37 4.97
CA ILE A 204 -9.93 -18.73 4.27
C ILE A 204 -10.01 -17.23 4.54
N SER A 205 -9.44 -16.79 5.67
CA SER A 205 -9.33 -15.37 5.97
C SER A 205 -8.42 -14.67 4.96
N PHE A 206 -8.73 -13.42 4.63
CA PHE A 206 -7.89 -12.61 3.74
C PHE A 206 -6.49 -12.34 4.34
N GLU A 207 -6.33 -12.52 5.64
CA GLU A 207 -5.08 -12.27 6.38
C GLU A 207 -4.02 -13.36 6.10
N ASP A 208 -4.41 -14.62 5.93
CA ASP A 208 -3.48 -15.67 5.49
C ASP A 208 -2.96 -15.45 4.05
N LEU A 209 -3.64 -14.59 3.26
CA LEU A 209 -3.19 -14.21 1.91
C LEU A 209 -1.96 -13.28 1.90
N SER A 210 -1.51 -12.80 3.07
CA SER A 210 -0.30 -11.97 3.22
C SER A 210 1.00 -12.74 3.45
N LYS A 211 0.94 -13.90 4.13
CA LYS A 211 2.14 -14.65 4.56
C LYS A 211 2.90 -15.23 3.36
N PRO A 212 4.23 -15.00 3.20
CA PRO A 212 5.02 -15.74 2.23
C PRO A 212 5.08 -17.23 2.65
N ALA A 213 5.04 -18.15 1.68
CA ALA A 213 4.97 -19.58 1.93
C ALA A 213 6.32 -20.21 2.37
N VAL A 214 7.04 -19.56 3.28
CA VAL A 214 8.32 -20.00 3.85
C VAL A 214 8.06 -21.13 4.86
N LYS A 215 7.74 -22.32 4.33
CA LYS A 215 7.62 -23.55 5.14
C LYS A 215 9.01 -24.09 5.49
N ILE A 216 9.77 -23.33 6.27
CA ILE A 216 10.95 -23.85 6.99
C ILE A 216 10.43 -24.89 7.98
N LYS A 217 10.43 -26.15 7.54
CA LYS A 217 10.37 -27.30 8.45
C LYS A 217 11.66 -27.27 9.25
N ASN A 218 11.56 -27.17 10.57
CA ASN A 218 12.72 -27.09 11.47
C ASN A 218 13.75 -28.18 11.13
N ARG A 219 14.90 -27.72 10.64
CA ARG A 219 16.16 -28.45 10.48
C ARG A 219 17.31 -27.46 10.73
N PHE A 220 17.21 -26.76 11.87
CA PHE A 220 18.12 -25.69 12.27
C PHE A 220 18.92 -26.08 13.53
N GLU A 221 19.40 -27.33 13.54
CA GLU A 221 20.35 -27.85 14.53
C GLU A 221 21.45 -28.70 13.85
N ASP A 222 21.12 -29.49 12.82
CA ASP A 222 22.11 -30.30 12.07
C ASP A 222 23.10 -29.47 11.23
N THR A 223 22.65 -28.35 10.64
CA THR A 223 23.46 -27.57 9.69
C THR A 223 24.68 -26.89 10.31
N ALA A 224 24.62 -26.57 11.61
CA ALA A 224 25.75 -26.02 12.35
C ALA A 224 26.94 -27.01 12.42
N ARG A 225 26.67 -28.32 12.48
CA ARG A 225 27.71 -29.36 12.46
C ARG A 225 28.33 -29.53 11.07
N THR A 226 27.51 -29.59 10.02
CA THR A 226 28.00 -29.85 8.65
C THR A 226 28.88 -28.72 8.09
N ILE A 227 28.56 -27.46 8.41
CA ILE A 227 29.39 -26.30 7.97
C ILE A 227 30.74 -26.27 8.72
N CYS A 228 30.77 -26.68 10.00
CA CYS A 228 32.00 -26.77 10.76
C CYS A 228 32.94 -27.86 10.20
N PHE A 229 32.40 -29.03 9.84
CA PHE A 229 33.18 -30.12 9.24
C PHE A 229 33.76 -29.78 7.85
N SER A 230 33.04 -29.06 7.00
CA SER A 230 33.55 -28.68 5.67
C SER A 230 34.67 -27.63 5.75
N TRP A 231 34.60 -26.68 6.69
CA TRP A 231 35.68 -25.72 6.95
C TRP A 231 36.90 -26.36 7.64
N LEU A 232 36.72 -27.41 8.45
CA LEU A 232 37.84 -28.18 8.99
C LEU A 232 38.62 -28.90 7.88
N HIS A 233 37.94 -29.56 6.94
CA HIS A 233 38.60 -30.20 5.81
C HIS A 233 39.28 -29.19 4.85
N ALA A 234 38.66 -28.04 4.59
CA ALA A 234 39.26 -27.00 3.75
C ALA A 234 40.53 -26.38 4.38
N SER A 235 40.54 -26.17 5.69
CA SER A 235 41.70 -25.59 6.40
C SER A 235 42.87 -26.58 6.55
N LEU A 236 42.59 -27.88 6.74
CA LEU A 236 43.62 -28.94 6.70
C LEU A 236 44.27 -29.09 5.32
N GLY A 237 43.50 -28.94 4.23
CA GLY A 237 44.04 -28.99 2.86
C GLY A 237 45.07 -27.89 2.56
N LEU A 238 44.85 -26.67 3.05
CA LEU A 238 45.76 -25.54 2.86
C LEU A 238 47.02 -25.61 3.75
N PHE A 239 46.96 -26.32 4.89
CA PHE A 239 48.11 -26.48 5.78
C PHE A 239 49.26 -27.28 5.14
N SER A 240 48.93 -28.26 4.29
CA SER A 240 49.91 -29.04 3.52
C SER A 240 50.82 -28.15 2.65
N SER A 241 50.19 -27.31 1.82
CA SER A 241 50.89 -26.39 0.90
C SER A 241 51.75 -25.34 1.59
N LEU A 242 51.41 -25.00 2.85
CA LEU A 242 52.10 -23.95 3.61
C LEU A 242 53.47 -24.38 4.17
N LEU A 243 53.80 -25.67 4.26
CA LEU A 243 55.13 -26.06 4.77
C LEU A 243 56.28 -25.50 3.90
N SER A 244 56.09 -25.39 2.58
CA SER A 244 57.11 -24.97 1.60
C SER A 244 57.47 -23.46 1.63
N LEU A 245 56.69 -22.59 2.28
CA LEU A 245 56.89 -21.13 2.20
C LEU A 245 57.83 -20.53 3.26
N ASN A 246 58.58 -19.49 2.83
CA ASN A 246 59.62 -18.80 3.60
C ASN A 246 59.05 -18.05 4.84
N SER A 247 59.83 -17.98 5.92
CA SER A 247 59.38 -17.66 7.29
C SER A 247 58.73 -16.28 7.45
N ARG A 248 59.11 -15.28 6.63
CA ARG A 248 58.51 -13.94 6.65
C ARG A 248 57.05 -13.94 6.18
N VAL A 249 56.72 -14.73 5.14
CA VAL A 249 55.38 -14.76 4.53
C VAL A 249 54.36 -15.46 5.44
N LYS A 250 54.80 -16.46 6.22
CA LYS A 250 53.97 -17.12 7.23
C LYS A 250 53.48 -16.15 8.30
N LYS A 251 54.35 -15.23 8.78
CA LYS A 251 53.98 -14.24 9.79
C LYS A 251 52.99 -13.19 9.28
N THR A 252 53.14 -12.71 8.04
CA THR A 252 52.21 -11.71 7.47
C THR A 252 50.83 -12.30 7.18
N MET A 253 50.75 -13.53 6.67
CA MET A 253 49.46 -14.22 6.51
C MET A 253 48.75 -14.45 7.84
N PHE A 254 49.46 -14.92 8.88
CA PHE A 254 48.85 -15.16 10.19
C PHE A 254 48.28 -13.86 10.80
N LEU A 255 49.00 -12.74 10.65
CA LEU A 255 48.54 -11.44 11.13
C LEU A 255 47.30 -10.95 10.37
N GLN A 256 47.25 -11.10 9.04
CA GLN A 256 46.08 -10.71 8.24
C GLN A 256 44.85 -11.58 8.53
N VAL A 257 45.01 -12.89 8.72
CA VAL A 257 43.91 -13.79 9.11
C VAL A 257 43.40 -13.45 10.52
N ALA A 258 44.29 -13.13 11.47
CA ALA A 258 43.89 -12.70 12.80
C ALA A 258 43.10 -11.37 12.77
N VAL A 259 43.55 -10.38 12.01
CA VAL A 259 42.82 -9.10 11.85
C VAL A 259 41.45 -9.33 11.21
N LEU A 260 41.36 -10.17 10.17
CA LEU A 260 40.09 -10.50 9.51
C LEU A 260 39.10 -11.18 10.47
N LEU A 261 39.57 -12.07 11.35
CA LEU A 261 38.75 -12.68 12.40
C LEU A 261 38.25 -11.67 13.43
N THR A 262 39.07 -10.69 13.85
CA THR A 262 38.63 -9.62 14.77
C THR A 262 37.64 -8.63 14.15
N LEU A 263 37.60 -8.51 12.81
CA LEU A 263 36.60 -7.72 12.10
C LEU A 263 35.25 -8.44 11.99
N LEU A 264 35.24 -9.78 12.03
CA LEU A 264 34.02 -10.60 11.97
C LEU A 264 33.30 -10.72 13.34
N SER A 265 33.94 -10.36 14.45
CA SER A 265 33.33 -10.42 15.79
C SER A 265 32.48 -9.20 16.17
N HIS A 266 32.25 -8.26 15.25
CA HIS A 266 31.55 -7.00 15.49
C HIS A 266 30.25 -6.87 14.66
N MET A 267 29.49 -7.96 14.56
CA MET A 267 28.09 -7.90 14.16
C MET A 267 27.23 -7.78 15.41
N PRO A 268 26.58 -6.62 15.69
CA PRO A 268 25.60 -6.56 16.74
C PRO A 268 24.41 -7.45 16.37
N ALA A 269 24.11 -8.44 17.21
CA ALA A 269 22.78 -9.02 17.20
C ALA A 269 21.80 -7.90 17.59
N LEU A 270 20.72 -7.74 16.82
CA LEU A 270 19.66 -6.77 17.12
C LEU A 270 18.79 -7.33 18.24
N ASP A 271 19.34 -7.28 19.45
CA ASP A 271 18.77 -7.83 20.67
C ASP A 271 17.42 -7.19 21.03
N ALA A 272 16.67 -7.90 21.87
CA ALA A 272 15.41 -7.41 22.41
C ALA A 272 15.66 -6.16 23.27
N CYS A 273 14.88 -5.11 23.02
CA CYS A 273 15.01 -3.84 23.74
C CYS A 273 14.79 -3.98 25.26
N PRO A 274 15.42 -3.10 26.07
CA PRO A 274 15.18 -3.07 27.51
C PRO A 274 13.70 -2.80 27.82
N LYS A 275 13.24 -3.31 28.97
CA LYS A 275 11.85 -3.09 29.43
C LYS A 275 11.60 -1.60 29.67
N CYS A 276 10.47 -1.10 29.20
CA CYS A 276 10.01 0.25 29.48
C CYS A 276 9.00 0.22 30.63
N GLY A 277 9.45 0.61 31.83
CA GLY A 277 8.69 0.39 33.06
C GLY A 277 8.35 -1.08 33.22
N ASN A 278 7.05 -1.40 33.29
CA ASN A 278 6.55 -2.77 33.42
C ASN A 278 6.36 -3.50 32.07
N MET A 279 6.45 -2.80 30.92
CA MET A 279 6.22 -3.40 29.60
C MET A 279 7.50 -3.94 28.97
N VAL A 280 7.44 -5.19 28.50
CA VAL A 280 8.50 -5.81 27.67
C VAL A 280 8.35 -5.31 26.23
N VAL A 281 9.48 -5.01 25.57
CA VAL A 281 9.51 -4.58 24.17
C VAL A 281 10.01 -5.75 23.30
N PRO A 282 9.12 -6.52 22.66
CA PRO A 282 9.51 -7.65 21.81
C PRO A 282 9.99 -7.18 20.44
N TYR A 283 11.00 -7.88 19.89
CA TYR A 283 11.37 -7.73 18.47
C TYR A 283 10.14 -7.97 17.57
N PRO A 284 9.90 -7.17 16.51
CA PRO A 284 10.79 -6.16 15.92
C PRO A 284 10.75 -4.76 16.57
N LEU A 285 9.90 -4.51 17.57
CA LEU A 285 9.72 -3.16 18.12
C LEU A 285 11.04 -2.60 18.69
N SER A 286 11.30 -1.33 18.41
CA SER A 286 12.56 -0.63 18.75
C SER A 286 12.27 0.57 19.66
N THR A 287 13.08 0.79 20.71
CA THR A 287 13.02 1.99 21.57
C THR A 287 14.24 2.91 21.45
N SER A 288 15.38 2.38 21.02
CA SER A 288 16.59 3.12 20.68
C SER A 288 17.21 2.54 19.41
N ASP A 289 18.10 3.29 18.77
CA ASP A 289 18.73 2.89 17.51
C ASP A 289 19.65 1.65 17.67
N ASP A 290 20.02 1.31 18.91
CA ASP A 290 20.83 0.14 19.29
C ASP A 290 20.01 -1.15 19.50
N CYS A 291 18.67 -1.12 19.49
CA CYS A 291 17.84 -2.28 19.80
C CYS A 291 16.57 -2.38 18.94
N GLY A 292 16.13 -3.61 18.65
CA GLY A 292 14.99 -3.85 17.75
C GLY A 292 15.23 -3.34 16.32
N ASN A 293 14.18 -3.26 15.50
CA ASN A 293 14.28 -2.78 14.12
C ASN A 293 13.83 -1.31 14.03
N PRO A 294 14.67 -0.37 13.53
CA PRO A 294 14.33 1.06 13.49
C PRO A 294 13.07 1.44 12.70
N ARG A 295 12.55 0.57 11.80
CA ARG A 295 11.26 0.81 11.12
C ARG A 295 10.05 0.57 12.03
N TYR A 296 10.22 -0.12 13.15
CA TYR A 296 9.18 -0.48 14.11
C TYR A 296 9.36 0.33 15.42
N ARG A 297 9.78 1.59 15.29
CA ARG A 297 10.12 2.47 16.42
C ARG A 297 8.89 2.85 17.25
N ILE A 298 9.00 2.63 18.55
CA ILE A 298 8.13 3.16 19.60
C ILE A 298 9.02 3.92 20.59
N TYR A 299 8.43 4.72 21.47
CA TYR A 299 9.16 5.59 22.38
C TYR A 299 8.92 5.13 23.83
N CYS A 300 9.96 5.21 24.66
CA CYS A 300 9.84 5.00 26.11
C CYS A 300 10.03 6.34 26.81
N ASN A 301 9.02 6.79 27.54
CA ASN A 301 8.96 8.10 28.16
C ASN A 301 8.49 7.95 29.61
N ASN A 302 9.36 8.24 30.58
CA ASN A 302 9.09 8.09 32.02
C ASN A 302 8.49 6.72 32.43
N GLY A 303 8.88 5.64 31.75
CA GLY A 303 8.38 4.28 32.00
C GLY A 303 7.03 3.94 31.35
N ALA A 304 6.43 4.85 30.59
CA ALA A 304 5.33 4.57 29.67
C ALA A 304 5.85 4.35 28.25
N LEU A 305 5.24 3.40 27.52
CA LEU A 305 5.48 3.27 26.08
C LEU A 305 4.50 4.17 25.30
N GLU A 306 5.00 4.80 24.25
CA GLU A 306 4.29 5.76 23.43
C GLU A 306 4.53 5.49 21.93
N PHE A 307 3.48 5.63 21.12
CA PHE A 307 3.52 5.50 19.67
C PHE A 307 3.47 6.89 19.03
N LEU A 308 4.40 7.19 18.12
CA LEU A 308 4.45 8.47 17.42
C LEU A 308 3.64 8.43 16.12
N SER A 309 2.62 9.28 16.03
CA SER A 309 1.85 9.48 14.80
C SER A 309 2.58 10.40 13.80
N ALA A 310 2.25 10.29 12.51
CA ALA A 310 2.85 11.09 11.43
C ALA A 310 2.76 12.62 11.60
N PRO A 311 1.72 13.23 12.22
CA PRO A 311 1.72 14.67 12.53
C PRO A 311 2.44 15.04 13.83
N GLY A 312 3.10 14.11 14.52
CA GLY A 312 3.94 14.40 15.69
C GLY A 312 3.25 14.24 17.07
N ILE A 313 2.01 13.75 17.12
CA ILE A 313 1.32 13.45 18.39
C ILE A 313 1.71 12.06 18.90
N TYR A 314 2.02 11.96 20.19
CA TYR A 314 2.33 10.72 20.89
C TYR A 314 1.06 10.11 21.52
N TYR A 315 0.87 8.80 21.34
CA TYR A 315 -0.26 8.04 21.88
C TYR A 315 0.26 6.95 22.83
N ARG A 316 -0.18 6.96 24.08
CA ARG A 316 0.26 5.97 25.07
C ARG A 316 -0.17 4.55 24.64
N ILE A 317 0.80 3.63 24.58
CA ILE A 317 0.57 2.20 24.36
C ILE A 317 0.01 1.59 25.65
N LEU A 318 -1.06 0.82 25.51
CA LEU A 318 -1.78 0.13 26.59
C LEU A 318 -1.36 -1.35 26.70
N SER A 319 -1.17 -2.01 25.56
CA SER A 319 -0.79 -3.42 25.50
C SER A 319 -0.07 -3.76 24.19
N ILE A 320 0.73 -4.84 24.21
CA ILE A 320 1.49 -5.36 23.07
C ILE A 320 1.30 -6.88 23.02
N ASN A 321 0.87 -7.41 21.88
CA ASN A 321 0.75 -8.83 21.57
C ASN A 321 1.70 -9.18 20.41
N PRO A 322 2.94 -9.66 20.69
CA PRO A 322 3.88 -10.01 19.63
C PRO A 322 3.43 -11.21 18.78
N GLY A 323 2.73 -12.18 19.37
CA GLY A 323 2.26 -13.37 18.66
C GLY A 323 1.20 -13.09 17.59
N ALA A 324 0.49 -11.96 17.70
CA ALA A 324 -0.48 -11.50 16.71
C ALA A 324 0.01 -10.30 15.87
N TYR A 325 1.25 -9.82 16.10
CA TYR A 325 1.81 -8.59 15.54
C TYR A 325 0.91 -7.35 15.76
N LYS A 326 0.41 -7.18 16.99
CA LYS A 326 -0.57 -6.14 17.34
C LYS A 326 -0.22 -5.41 18.63
N LEU A 327 -0.54 -4.12 18.70
CA LEU A 327 -0.50 -3.31 19.93
C LEU A 327 -1.77 -2.47 20.01
N VAL A 328 -2.15 -2.07 21.22
CA VAL A 328 -3.30 -1.17 21.43
C VAL A 328 -2.76 0.15 21.98
N ILE A 329 -3.08 1.26 21.31
CA ILE A 329 -2.85 2.61 21.83
C ILE A 329 -4.13 3.16 22.45
N ARG A 330 -4.00 4.06 23.42
CA ARG A 330 -5.11 4.83 23.98
C ARG A 330 -5.68 5.78 22.90
N PRO A 331 -7.02 5.92 22.76
CA PRO A 331 -7.62 6.95 21.92
C PRO A 331 -7.26 8.37 22.42
N PRO A 332 -7.45 9.42 21.61
CA PRO A 332 -7.34 10.79 22.10
C PRO A 332 -8.37 11.05 23.21
N LEU A 333 -8.05 12.00 24.10
CA LEU A 333 -9.00 12.41 25.13
C LEU A 333 -10.03 13.37 24.55
N ILE A 334 -11.29 13.21 24.94
CA ILE A 334 -12.38 14.13 24.63
C ILE A 334 -12.53 15.12 25.81
N GLY A 335 -12.81 16.39 25.53
CA GLY A 335 -13.04 17.39 26.56
C GLY A 335 -14.34 17.16 27.34
N LYS A 336 -14.28 17.06 28.68
CA LYS A 336 -15.48 16.84 29.52
C LYS A 336 -16.60 17.87 29.30
N ASN A 337 -16.24 19.11 28.95
CA ASN A 337 -17.19 20.20 28.69
C ASN A 337 -17.23 20.61 27.21
N THR A 338 -16.50 19.91 26.33
CA THR A 338 -16.33 20.28 24.92
C THR A 338 -16.11 19.02 24.08
N CYS A 339 -17.04 18.74 23.16
CA CYS A 339 -16.95 17.59 22.24
C CYS A 339 -15.86 17.77 21.16
N TYR A 340 -14.60 17.89 21.61
CA TYR A 340 -13.39 18.02 20.83
C TYR A 340 -12.37 17.00 21.31
N SER A 341 -11.74 16.32 20.36
CA SER A 341 -10.64 15.37 20.61
C SER A 341 -9.30 16.09 20.72
N SER A 342 -8.40 15.59 21.57
CA SER A 342 -7.08 16.20 21.82
C SER A 342 -6.16 16.29 20.61
N ASP A 343 -6.45 15.53 19.54
CA ASP A 343 -5.74 15.48 18.26
C ASP A 343 -6.50 16.20 17.11
N LEU A 344 -7.60 16.91 17.41
CA LEU A 344 -8.37 17.68 16.42
C LEU A 344 -7.51 18.70 15.65
N SER A 345 -6.53 19.31 16.33
CA SER A 345 -5.60 20.30 15.74
C SER A 345 -4.70 19.72 14.65
N VAL A 346 -4.46 18.40 14.64
CA VAL A 346 -3.70 17.69 13.61
C VAL A 346 -4.59 16.89 12.63
N GLY A 347 -5.90 16.92 12.83
CA GLY A 347 -6.89 16.26 11.98
C GLY A 347 -7.18 14.79 12.33
N GLY A 348 -6.81 14.34 13.53
CA GLY A 348 -6.98 12.95 13.99
C GLY A 348 -5.73 12.07 13.86
N LEU A 349 -5.81 10.82 14.33
CA LEU A 349 -4.74 9.83 14.19
C LEU A 349 -4.40 9.57 12.72
N LYS A 350 -3.15 9.83 12.35
CA LYS A 350 -2.56 9.46 11.06
C LYS A 350 -1.24 8.74 11.28
N LEU A 351 -1.11 7.54 10.72
CA LEU A 351 0.12 6.76 10.64
C LEU A 351 0.99 7.23 9.46
N ASP A 352 2.28 6.93 9.49
CA ASP A 352 3.15 7.12 8.32
C ASP A 352 3.00 5.92 7.37
N GLU A 353 2.64 6.20 6.12
CA GLU A 353 2.40 5.22 5.06
C GLU A 353 3.70 4.56 4.57
N ASN A 354 4.87 5.03 5.03
CA ASN A 354 6.18 4.41 4.82
C ASN A 354 6.59 3.44 5.94
N LEU A 355 5.88 3.46 7.08
CA LEU A 355 6.14 2.62 8.25
C LEU A 355 5.23 1.37 8.24
N PRO A 356 5.66 0.26 8.87
CA PRO A 356 5.01 -1.05 8.78
C PRO A 356 3.70 -1.18 9.58
N PHE A 357 3.02 -0.08 9.93
CA PHE A 357 1.86 -0.05 10.84
C PHE A 357 0.56 0.29 10.12
N ASN A 358 -0.51 -0.45 10.41
CA ASN A 358 -1.88 -0.20 9.96
C ASN A 358 -2.86 -0.18 11.14
N ILE A 359 -3.95 0.55 11.02
CA ILE A 359 -5.09 0.48 11.94
C ILE A 359 -5.87 -0.80 11.63
N SER A 360 -6.03 -1.66 12.64
CA SER A 360 -6.70 -2.95 12.51
C SER A 360 -8.18 -2.83 12.18
N VAL A 361 -8.73 -3.88 11.56
CA VAL A 361 -10.17 -3.98 11.25
C VAL A 361 -11.07 -4.29 12.46
N ARG A 362 -10.48 -4.55 13.63
CA ARG A 362 -11.19 -4.86 14.89
C ARG A 362 -11.59 -3.61 15.68
N ASN A 363 -11.29 -2.43 15.15
CA ASN A 363 -11.62 -1.14 15.76
C ASN A 363 -13.01 -0.69 15.34
N THR A 364 -13.93 -0.53 16.28
CA THR A 364 -15.14 0.27 16.08
C THR A 364 -14.81 1.71 16.44
N VAL A 365 -14.91 2.61 15.46
CA VAL A 365 -14.65 4.05 15.62
C VAL A 365 -15.98 4.76 15.78
N MET A 366 -16.08 5.59 16.82
CA MET A 366 -17.23 6.44 17.10
C MET A 366 -16.82 7.90 16.89
N LEU A 367 -17.59 8.61 16.07
CA LEU A 367 -17.42 10.03 15.73
C LEU A 367 -18.52 10.85 16.40
N PHE A 368 -18.17 12.04 16.89
CA PHE A 368 -19.09 12.92 17.62
C PHE A 368 -18.97 14.37 17.14
N ASN A 369 -20.01 15.17 17.44
CA ASN A 369 -20.15 16.55 17.00
C ASN A 369 -19.84 16.71 15.50
N CYS A 370 -20.63 15.98 14.72
CA CYS A 370 -20.58 15.94 13.26
C CYS A 370 -21.53 16.96 12.60
N SER A 371 -21.14 17.49 11.45
CA SER A 371 -22.04 18.20 10.52
C SER A 371 -22.87 17.21 9.68
N ASP A 372 -24.10 17.55 9.33
CA ASP A 372 -25.05 16.72 8.56
C ASP A 372 -24.51 16.20 7.22
N ASN A 373 -23.50 16.86 6.65
CA ASN A 373 -22.73 16.37 5.50
C ASN A 373 -22.16 14.95 5.71
N ILE A 374 -22.00 14.51 6.96
CA ILE A 374 -21.56 13.15 7.31
C ILE A 374 -22.58 12.08 6.91
N LEU A 375 -23.88 12.42 6.86
CA LEU A 375 -24.99 11.51 6.55
C LEU A 375 -24.98 11.03 5.09
N LEU A 376 -24.20 11.67 4.23
CA LEU A 376 -23.92 11.23 2.86
C LEU A 376 -22.90 10.07 2.80
N SER A 377 -22.30 9.70 3.93
CA SER A 377 -21.36 8.58 4.07
C SER A 377 -22.07 7.34 4.61
N PRO A 378 -21.63 6.11 4.27
CA PRO A 378 -22.23 4.86 4.75
C PRO A 378 -21.83 4.56 6.21
N LEU A 379 -22.28 5.40 7.14
CA LEU A 379 -21.97 5.36 8.57
C LEU A 379 -23.26 5.14 9.38
N ASN A 380 -23.16 4.47 10.53
CA ASN A 380 -24.34 4.19 11.34
C ASN A 380 -24.52 5.24 12.45
N CYS A 381 -25.41 6.19 12.17
CA CYS A 381 -25.80 7.30 13.04
C CYS A 381 -27.17 7.09 13.73
N SER A 382 -27.62 5.83 13.88
CA SER A 382 -28.92 5.53 14.51
C SER A 382 -28.96 5.94 15.99
N SER A 383 -30.17 6.05 16.56
CA SER A 383 -30.36 6.17 18.02
C SER A 383 -29.86 4.93 18.79
N SER A 384 -29.74 3.78 18.12
CA SER A 384 -29.21 2.52 18.64
C SER A 384 -27.71 2.30 18.40
N SER A 385 -26.97 3.36 18.04
CA SER A 385 -25.54 3.29 17.74
C SER A 385 -24.67 3.25 19.00
N TYR A 386 -23.50 2.61 18.92
CA TYR A 386 -22.54 2.56 20.04
C TYR A 386 -22.11 3.95 20.54
N CYS A 387 -22.13 4.97 19.69
CA CYS A 387 -21.80 6.34 20.11
C CYS A 387 -22.85 6.94 21.07
N ARG A 388 -24.13 6.53 21.00
CA ARG A 388 -25.14 6.93 21.99
C ARG A 388 -24.93 6.25 23.35
N GLN A 389 -24.50 4.99 23.36
CA GLN A 389 -24.11 4.30 24.59
C GLN A 389 -22.82 4.90 25.20
N TYR A 390 -21.92 5.46 24.39
CA TYR A 390 -20.77 6.21 24.91
C TYR A 390 -21.16 7.57 25.51
N GLU A 391 -22.19 8.24 24.99
CA GLU A 391 -22.72 9.49 25.55
C GLU A 391 -23.31 9.32 26.97
N GLU A 392 -23.65 8.09 27.39
CA GLU A 392 -24.17 7.78 28.73
C GLU A 392 -23.07 7.68 29.80
N ILE A 393 -21.79 7.54 29.44
CA ILE A 393 -20.67 7.46 30.40
C ILE A 393 -19.98 8.82 30.64
N GLU A 394 -19.30 8.99 31.77
CA GLU A 394 -18.63 10.25 32.15
C GLU A 394 -17.73 10.83 31.05
N GLU A 395 -17.01 9.98 30.30
CA GLU A 395 -16.07 10.42 29.25
C GLU A 395 -16.77 10.96 28.00
N GLY A 396 -17.94 10.41 27.65
CA GLY A 396 -18.75 10.85 26.49
C GLY A 396 -19.76 11.93 26.80
N SER A 397 -20.01 12.23 28.08
CA SER A 397 -20.98 13.23 28.54
C SER A 397 -20.85 14.61 27.86
N GLY A 398 -19.63 15.04 27.54
CA GLY A 398 -19.35 16.29 26.82
C GLY A 398 -19.83 16.35 25.36
N CYS A 399 -20.35 15.24 24.81
CA CYS A 399 -20.87 15.09 23.45
C CYS A 399 -22.38 14.83 23.35
N ILE A 400 -23.08 14.71 24.48
CA ILE A 400 -24.53 14.39 24.54
C ILE A 400 -25.34 15.31 23.61
N GLY A 401 -26.25 14.71 22.85
CA GLY A 401 -27.21 15.45 22.00
C GLY A 401 -26.62 16.01 20.70
N THR A 402 -25.31 15.85 20.44
CA THR A 402 -24.73 16.17 19.14
C THR A 402 -25.05 15.09 18.09
N LEU A 403 -24.77 15.34 16.81
CA LEU A 403 -24.81 14.26 15.81
C LEU A 403 -23.58 13.35 16.01
N CYS A 404 -23.84 12.12 16.43
CA CYS A 404 -22.84 11.06 16.54
C CYS A 404 -23.10 9.96 15.49
N CYS A 405 -22.03 9.32 15.03
CA CYS A 405 -22.05 8.20 14.08
C CYS A 405 -20.97 7.19 14.45
N HIS A 406 -21.16 5.91 14.14
CA HIS A 406 -20.09 4.92 14.26
C HIS A 406 -19.88 4.12 12.97
N PHE A 407 -18.69 3.52 12.87
CA PHE A 407 -18.36 2.55 11.83
C PHE A 407 -17.35 1.54 12.35
N LEU A 408 -17.46 0.29 11.89
CA LEU A 408 -16.37 -0.67 12.01
C LEU A 408 -15.28 -0.29 11.00
N LYS A 409 -14.01 -0.27 11.44
CA LYS A 409 -12.88 -0.07 10.53
C LYS A 409 -12.80 -1.27 9.58
N ASP A 410 -13.17 -1.09 8.32
CA ASP A 410 -13.06 -2.14 7.31
C ASP A 410 -11.71 -2.09 6.57
N SER A 411 -11.55 -2.86 5.50
CA SER A 411 -10.37 -2.82 4.64
C SER A 411 -10.46 -1.83 3.46
N SER A 412 -11.62 -1.21 3.19
CA SER A 412 -11.78 -0.19 2.13
C SER A 412 -11.55 1.25 2.60
N MET A 413 -11.92 1.59 3.84
CA MET A 413 -11.57 2.87 4.45
C MET A 413 -10.07 2.96 4.72
N THR A 414 -9.52 4.17 4.73
CA THR A 414 -8.07 4.42 4.84
C THR A 414 -7.43 3.73 6.04
N SER A 415 -6.66 2.66 5.81
CA SER A 415 -6.04 1.84 6.86
C SER A 415 -5.01 2.57 7.72
N HIS A 416 -4.49 3.70 7.24
CA HIS A 416 -3.46 4.49 7.92
C HIS A 416 -3.99 5.73 8.68
N ARG A 417 -5.32 5.99 8.74
CA ARG A 417 -5.83 7.17 9.45
C ARG A 417 -7.30 7.12 9.88
N ILE A 418 -7.59 7.76 11.01
CA ILE A 418 -8.93 8.22 11.44
C ILE A 418 -8.93 9.75 11.27
N ARG A 419 -10.06 10.33 10.82
CA ARG A 419 -10.13 11.76 10.46
C ARG A 419 -11.15 12.50 11.33
N VAL A 420 -10.71 13.60 11.93
CA VAL A 420 -11.58 14.65 12.49
C VAL A 420 -11.19 16.01 11.91
N ARG A 421 -12.15 16.93 11.83
CA ARG A 421 -11.96 18.32 11.40
C ARG A 421 -13.19 19.16 11.73
N VAL A 422 -12.99 20.47 11.91
CA VAL A 422 -14.10 21.44 11.89
C VAL A 422 -14.83 21.34 10.54
N GLY A 423 -16.17 21.34 10.55
CA GLY A 423 -16.99 21.06 9.36
C GLY A 423 -17.02 19.59 8.92
N GLY A 424 -16.42 18.67 9.69
CA GLY A 424 -16.61 17.23 9.62
C GLY A 424 -17.24 16.75 10.93
N CYS A 425 -16.59 15.78 11.58
CA CYS A 425 -16.76 15.46 13.00
C CYS A 425 -15.54 15.97 13.77
N THR A 426 -15.72 16.39 15.02
CA THR A 426 -14.69 17.14 15.77
C THR A 426 -14.15 16.40 17.01
N ALA A 427 -14.83 15.33 17.44
CA ALA A 427 -14.27 14.33 18.34
C ALA A 427 -14.44 12.91 17.78
N TYR A 428 -13.58 12.00 18.22
CA TYR A 428 -13.76 10.56 18.05
C TYR A 428 -13.20 9.79 19.25
N THR A 429 -13.69 8.57 19.44
CA THR A 429 -13.06 7.54 20.27
C THR A 429 -13.12 6.19 19.55
N SER A 430 -12.48 5.17 20.10
CA SER A 430 -12.39 3.84 19.51
C SER A 430 -12.43 2.75 20.56
N VAL A 431 -13.05 1.62 20.20
CA VAL A 431 -13.12 0.39 21.01
C VAL A 431 -12.66 -0.78 20.16
N VAL A 432 -11.88 -1.67 20.76
CA VAL A 432 -11.42 -2.92 20.13
C VAL A 432 -12.41 -4.04 20.46
N ASP A 433 -12.88 -4.77 19.45
CA ASP A 433 -13.76 -5.95 19.57
C ASP A 433 -15.09 -5.76 20.33
N VAL A 434 -15.71 -4.58 20.26
CA VAL A 434 -17.03 -4.32 20.88
C VAL A 434 -18.09 -5.36 20.45
N GLN A 435 -18.75 -6.00 21.42
CA GLN A 435 -19.87 -6.91 21.15
C GLN A 435 -21.20 -6.17 21.30
N PRO A 436 -22.27 -6.52 20.53
CA PRO A 436 -23.57 -5.85 20.58
C PRO A 436 -24.37 -5.98 21.89
N LYS A 437 -23.78 -6.53 22.96
CA LYS A 437 -24.42 -6.83 24.26
C LYS A 437 -23.63 -6.36 25.47
N ASP A 438 -22.40 -5.88 25.28
CA ASP A 438 -21.54 -5.47 26.39
C ASP A 438 -21.87 -4.02 26.76
N PRO A 439 -22.02 -3.67 28.06
CA PRO A 439 -22.24 -2.29 28.48
C PRO A 439 -20.99 -1.44 28.25
N ALA A 440 -21.17 -0.13 28.04
CA ALA A 440 -20.08 0.80 27.72
C ALA A 440 -18.92 0.75 28.72
N ASP A 441 -19.21 0.65 30.03
CA ASP A 441 -18.19 0.56 31.10
C ASP A 441 -17.28 -0.68 30.99
N ALA A 442 -17.69 -1.72 30.26
CA ALA A 442 -16.93 -2.96 30.06
C ALA A 442 -16.12 -2.97 28.74
N TRP A 443 -16.15 -1.89 27.95
CA TRP A 443 -15.53 -1.85 26.63
C TRP A 443 -14.01 -1.68 26.66
N ASN A 444 -13.32 -2.35 25.74
CA ASN A 444 -11.87 -2.21 25.55
C ASN A 444 -11.53 -0.93 24.77
N TYR A 445 -11.60 0.23 25.43
CA TYR A 445 -11.25 1.52 24.85
C TYR A 445 -9.78 1.55 24.38
N GLY A 446 -9.60 1.73 23.07
CA GLY A 446 -8.33 1.50 22.41
C GLY A 446 -8.41 1.59 20.89
N ILE A 447 -7.25 1.81 20.28
CA ILE A 447 -7.03 1.65 18.84
C ILE A 447 -6.00 0.54 18.65
N GLU A 448 -6.44 -0.63 18.20
CA GLU A 448 -5.58 -1.76 17.83
C GLU A 448 -4.84 -1.41 16.53
N LEU A 449 -3.52 -1.25 16.62
CA LEU A 449 -2.62 -1.16 15.48
C LEU A 449 -2.01 -2.55 15.22
N GLN A 450 -1.96 -2.94 13.95
CA GLN A 450 -1.31 -4.15 13.48
C GLN A 450 -0.03 -3.76 12.71
N TRP A 451 1.06 -4.50 12.90
CA TRP A 451 2.27 -4.32 12.10
C TRP A 451 2.55 -5.52 11.18
N THR A 452 3.26 -5.27 10.08
CA THR A 452 3.66 -6.33 9.15
C THR A 452 4.77 -7.20 9.74
N SER A 453 4.91 -8.44 9.29
CA SER A 453 6.07 -9.27 9.63
C SER A 453 7.39 -8.57 9.27
N PRO A 454 8.43 -8.60 10.12
CA PRO A 454 9.79 -8.18 9.76
C PRO A 454 10.56 -9.25 8.96
N TYR A 455 9.95 -10.43 8.76
CA TYR A 455 10.46 -11.60 8.03
C TYR A 455 9.55 -11.96 6.84
#